data_AF-A0A543K4B2-F1
#
_entry.id   AF-A0A543K4B2-F1
#
_cell.length_a   1.000
_cell.length_b   1.000
_cell.length_c   1.000
_cell.angle_alpha   90.00
_cell.angle_beta   90.00
_cell.angle_gamma   90.00
#
_symmetry.space_group_name_H-M   'P 1'
#
loop_
_entity.id
_entity.type
_entity.pdbx_description
1 polymer ?
#
loop_
_entity_poly.entity_id
_entity_poly.type
_entity_poly.pdbx_seq_one_letter_code
_entity_poly.pdbx_strand_id
1 'polypeptide(L)'
;MTFAFYDLETTGISPAFDQPLQFAAILTDGEFREIERVNLRCRIAPHIIPSPWALAVTGVRPAQLIDPSLPSLFEFTQEIAALIERWSPSTWTGFNSIRFDEEMLRQAFYQNLQADIFATQFNGNTRFDILTALYATWHKQPDLLKWPVDEAGRVRFKLDMVAPQNGFTAHNAHDALGDVEATLHLAKLIAGRAPELWAELLGNCTKSKVQTRLETFQPMALVEGSRSGGPRVTHGCFCGYSKGNQNEAAFFDLDAADPTELICADDNTLLAAITTSPKAIQTVAVNKAPALLEVSDLSPLQMQRAEVIAKTPEFRVRVSHALAARFPKDPDTSAPQVEKRIFEGALLHGPTMV
;
A
#
# COMPACT_ATOMS: atom_id res chain seq x y z
N MET A 1 -10.94 5.94 17.48
CA MET A 1 -9.87 5.55 16.55
C MET A 1 -9.28 6.83 16.01
N THR A 2 -7.97 7.00 16.05
CA THR A 2 -7.27 8.18 15.52
C THR A 2 -6.69 7.87 14.15
N PHE A 3 -6.63 8.89 13.29
CA PHE A 3 -6.00 8.80 11.98
C PHE A 3 -4.89 9.83 11.87
N ALA A 4 -3.71 9.39 11.40
CA ALA A 4 -2.61 10.26 11.06
C ALA A 4 -2.51 10.31 9.53
N PHE A 5 -3.02 11.38 8.93
CA PHE A 5 -2.92 11.59 7.49
C PHE A 5 -1.54 12.17 7.17
N TYR A 6 -0.82 11.62 6.21
CA TYR A 6 0.54 12.06 5.91
C TYR A 6 0.91 11.88 4.43
N ASP A 7 1.92 12.64 4.00
CA ASP A 7 2.48 12.62 2.65
C ASP A 7 3.95 13.08 2.67
N LEU A 8 4.74 12.63 1.69
CA LEU A 8 6.13 13.02 1.50
C LEU A 8 6.37 13.70 0.15
N GLU A 9 7.18 14.76 0.17
CA GLU A 9 7.91 15.17 -1.03
C GLU A 9 9.32 14.61 -1.00
N THR A 10 9.79 14.08 -2.12
CA THR A 10 11.06 13.34 -2.21
C THR A 10 11.96 13.87 -3.32
N THR A 11 13.24 13.50 -3.28
CA THR A 11 14.19 13.83 -4.35
C THR A 11 13.97 13.02 -5.64
N GLY A 12 13.15 11.97 -5.60
CA GLY A 12 12.90 11.05 -6.70
C GLY A 12 12.04 9.86 -6.26
N ILE A 13 12.00 8.80 -7.06
CA ILE A 13 11.04 7.70 -6.89
C ILE A 13 11.64 6.41 -6.32
N SER A 14 12.95 6.36 -6.11
CA SER A 14 13.64 5.15 -5.65
C SER A 14 13.90 5.24 -4.16
N PRO A 15 13.15 4.51 -3.30
CA PRO A 15 13.39 4.55 -1.86
C PRO A 15 14.87 4.38 -1.51
N ALA A 16 15.54 3.39 -2.11
CA ALA A 16 16.95 3.09 -1.86
C ALA A 16 17.94 4.23 -2.12
N PHE A 17 17.67 5.13 -3.06
CA PHE A 17 18.65 6.10 -3.58
C PHE A 17 18.18 7.56 -3.57
N ASP A 18 16.91 7.77 -3.23
CA ASP A 18 16.31 9.07 -3.05
C ASP A 18 15.99 9.27 -1.55
N GLN A 19 15.70 10.50 -1.15
CA GLN A 19 15.33 10.81 0.22
C GLN A 19 14.03 11.63 0.29
N PRO A 20 13.30 11.57 1.40
CA PRO A 20 12.31 12.59 1.72
C PRO A 20 12.97 13.96 1.96
N LEU A 21 12.26 15.02 1.59
CA LEU A 21 12.62 16.43 1.77
C LEU A 21 11.57 17.19 2.59
N GLN A 22 10.31 16.75 2.52
CA GLN A 22 9.21 17.29 3.28
C GLN A 22 8.37 16.12 3.81
N PHE A 23 7.92 16.25 5.06
CA PHE A 23 6.94 15.37 5.66
C PHE A 23 5.85 16.27 6.23
N ALA A 24 4.63 16.15 5.70
CA ALA A 24 3.47 16.79 6.28
C ALA A 24 2.57 15.75 6.89
N ALA A 25 1.94 16.08 8.01
CA ALA A 25 0.93 15.21 8.58
C ALA A 25 -0.11 15.97 9.40
N ILE A 26 -1.32 15.43 9.44
CA ILE A 26 -2.46 15.90 10.24
C ILE A 26 -2.99 14.71 11.05
N LEU A 27 -2.92 14.83 12.37
CA LEU A 27 -3.56 13.91 13.31
C LEU A 27 -5.02 14.32 13.50
N THR A 28 -5.92 13.35 13.48
CA THR A 28 -7.36 13.56 13.66
C THR A 28 -8.00 12.56 14.61
N ASP A 29 -9.14 12.95 15.20
CA ASP A 29 -10.02 12.06 15.93
C ASP A 29 -10.81 11.10 14.99
N GLY A 30 -11.70 10.28 15.56
CA GLY A 30 -12.50 9.32 14.78
C GLY A 30 -13.57 9.96 13.89
N GLU A 31 -13.87 11.24 14.12
CA GLU A 31 -14.78 12.04 13.31
C GLU A 31 -14.03 12.99 12.36
N PHE A 32 -12.72 12.75 12.17
CA PHE A 32 -11.83 13.51 11.30
C PHE A 32 -11.68 15.00 11.68
N ARG A 33 -11.85 15.35 12.97
CA ARG A 33 -11.50 16.67 13.50
C ARG A 33 -10.01 16.70 13.78
N GLU A 34 -9.35 17.77 13.34
CA GLU A 34 -7.91 17.95 13.52
C GLU A 34 -7.53 18.14 14.99
N ILE A 35 -6.50 17.42 15.42
CA ILE A 35 -5.90 17.47 16.75
C ILE A 35 -4.55 18.20 16.69
N GLU A 36 -3.69 17.79 15.75
CA GLU A 36 -2.33 18.32 15.59
C GLU A 36 -1.94 18.29 14.11
N ARG A 37 -1.11 19.24 13.69
CA ARG A 37 -0.58 19.36 12.33
C ARG A 37 0.92 19.62 12.39
N VAL A 38 1.65 18.97 11.49
CA VAL A 38 3.09 19.21 11.28
C VAL A 38 3.39 19.41 9.80
N ASN A 39 4.43 20.19 9.53
CA ASN A 39 5.00 20.37 8.19
C ASN A 39 6.51 20.52 8.34
N LEU A 40 7.20 19.40 8.29
CA LEU A 40 8.63 19.28 8.52
C LEU A 40 9.35 19.30 7.17
N ARG A 41 10.54 19.91 7.13
CA ARG A 41 11.42 19.91 5.96
C ARG A 41 12.85 19.61 6.40
N CYS A 42 13.64 19.03 5.51
CA CYS A 42 15.06 18.81 5.71
C CYS A 42 15.88 19.24 4.49
N ARG A 43 17.18 19.45 4.71
CA ARG A 43 18.12 19.66 3.61
C ARG A 43 18.52 18.33 2.97
N ILE A 44 18.88 18.40 1.69
CA ILE A 44 19.38 17.25 0.94
C ILE A 44 20.71 16.76 1.49
N ALA A 45 20.90 15.44 1.54
CA ALA A 45 22.18 14.84 1.87
C ALA A 45 23.19 15.12 0.73
N PRO A 46 24.48 15.41 1.02
CA PRO A 46 25.45 15.86 0.02
C PRO A 46 25.72 14.89 -1.14
N HIS A 47 25.40 13.61 -0.96
CA HIS A 47 25.63 12.55 -1.96
C HIS A 47 24.39 12.24 -2.82
N ILE A 48 23.22 12.83 -2.50
CA ILE A 48 21.98 12.63 -3.25
C ILE A 48 21.90 13.67 -4.36
N ILE A 49 21.64 13.20 -5.58
CA ILE A 49 21.39 14.07 -6.74
C ILE A 49 19.89 13.98 -7.03
N PRO A 50 19.11 15.06 -6.83
CA PRO A 50 17.68 15.02 -7.01
C PRO A 50 17.31 14.86 -8.48
N SER A 51 16.25 14.11 -8.74
CA SER A 51 15.63 14.01 -10.05
C SER A 51 15.17 15.40 -10.51
N PRO A 52 15.62 15.88 -11.70
CA PRO A 52 15.13 17.14 -12.26
C PRO A 52 13.61 17.17 -12.41
N TRP A 53 13.00 16.01 -12.70
CA TRP A 53 11.55 15.88 -12.80
C TRP A 53 10.86 16.07 -11.44
N ALA A 54 11.41 15.52 -10.37
CA ALA A 54 10.86 15.70 -9.03
C ALA A 54 10.90 17.18 -8.60
N LEU A 55 12.01 17.88 -8.85
CA LEU A 55 12.10 19.31 -8.57
C LEU A 55 11.11 20.15 -9.40
N ALA A 56 10.88 19.77 -10.66
CA ALA A 56 9.91 20.43 -11.51
C ALA A 56 8.46 20.24 -11.03
N VAL A 57 8.13 19.05 -10.54
CA VAL A 57 6.80 18.70 -10.03
C VAL A 57 6.52 19.40 -8.69
N THR A 58 7.46 19.33 -7.75
CA THR A 58 7.33 19.90 -6.40
C THR A 58 7.56 21.41 -6.32
N GLY A 59 8.14 22.00 -7.37
CA GLY A 59 8.55 23.40 -7.40
C GLY A 59 9.72 23.74 -6.48
N VAL A 60 10.36 22.75 -5.84
CA VAL A 60 11.50 22.95 -4.94
C VAL A 60 12.74 23.36 -5.73
N ARG A 61 13.31 24.51 -5.37
CA ARG A 61 14.51 25.06 -6.03
C ARG A 61 15.78 24.46 -5.42
N PRO A 62 16.84 24.23 -6.21
CA PRO A 62 18.11 23.70 -5.69
C PRO A 62 18.70 24.47 -4.50
N ALA A 63 18.55 25.80 -4.47
CA ALA A 63 19.02 26.62 -3.36
C ALA A 63 18.29 26.34 -2.03
N GLN A 64 17.01 25.94 -2.08
CA GLN A 64 16.24 25.57 -0.89
C GLN A 64 16.68 24.22 -0.32
N LEU A 65 17.15 23.31 -1.18
CA LEU A 65 17.61 21.97 -0.77
C LEU A 65 18.85 22.02 0.11
N ILE A 66 19.70 23.04 -0.03
CA ILE A 66 20.98 23.17 0.67
C ILE A 66 20.94 24.22 1.77
N ASP A 67 19.75 24.70 2.15
CA ASP A 67 19.59 25.71 3.17
C ASP A 67 20.16 25.18 4.51
N PRO A 68 21.22 25.81 5.06
CA PRO A 68 21.83 25.35 6.30
C PRO A 68 20.94 25.52 7.53
N SER A 69 19.85 26.30 7.44
CA SER A 69 18.89 26.45 8.52
C SER A 69 17.92 25.28 8.67
N LEU A 70 17.79 24.43 7.63
CA LEU A 70 17.01 23.21 7.68
C LEU A 70 17.79 22.07 8.37
N PRO A 71 17.10 21.19 9.11
CA PRO A 71 17.71 20.03 9.72
C PRO A 71 18.29 19.09 8.66
N SER A 72 19.30 18.32 9.06
CA SER A 72 19.81 17.20 8.28
C SER A 72 18.74 16.09 8.14
N LEU A 73 18.93 15.19 7.16
CA LEU A 73 18.07 14.00 7.03
C LEU A 73 18.04 13.17 8.32
N PHE A 74 19.15 13.09 9.05
CA PHE A 74 19.22 12.38 10.33
C PHE A 74 18.30 13.00 11.38
N GLU A 75 18.44 14.30 11.65
CA GLU A 75 17.59 15.02 12.61
C GLU A 75 16.11 14.95 12.21
N PHE A 76 15.82 15.09 10.91
CA PHE A 76 14.48 14.96 10.36
C PHE A 76 13.87 13.58 10.62
N THR A 77 14.63 12.50 10.41
CA THR A 77 14.14 11.14 10.70
C THR A 77 13.92 10.91 12.20
N GLN A 78 14.73 11.51 13.07
CA GLN A 78 14.52 11.43 14.53
C GLN A 78 13.23 12.16 14.94
N GLU A 79 12.97 13.33 14.36
CA GLU A 79 11.75 14.09 14.64
C GLU A 79 10.50 13.34 14.19
N ILE A 80 10.51 12.74 12.99
CA ILE A 80 9.41 11.91 12.50
C ILE A 80 9.23 10.66 13.36
N ALA A 81 10.30 9.97 13.75
CA ALA A 81 10.20 8.78 14.59
C ALA A 81 9.57 9.11 15.97
N ALA A 82 10.01 10.20 16.60
CA ALA A 82 9.44 10.68 17.86
C ALA A 82 7.97 11.12 17.71
N LEU A 83 7.62 11.72 16.57
CA LEU A 83 6.24 12.07 16.25
C LEU A 83 5.36 10.81 16.11
N ILE A 84 5.84 9.80 15.38
CA ILE A 84 5.11 8.54 15.19
C ILE A 84 4.85 7.86 16.52
N GLU A 85 5.86 7.80 17.39
CA GLU A 85 5.73 7.25 18.74
C GLU A 85 4.68 8.03 19.56
N ARG A 86 4.77 9.37 19.56
CA ARG A 86 3.84 10.24 20.29
C ARG A 86 2.39 10.12 19.81
N TRP A 87 2.18 9.91 18.51
CA TRP A 87 0.84 9.75 17.92
C TRP A 87 0.33 8.32 17.96
N SER A 88 1.09 7.37 18.51
CA SER A 88 0.67 5.97 18.62
C SER A 88 -0.33 5.77 19.79
N PRO A 89 -1.34 4.90 19.64
CA PRO A 89 -1.72 4.18 18.43
C PRO A 89 -2.54 5.07 17.48
N SER A 90 -2.26 5.00 16.18
CA SER A 90 -3.01 5.66 15.11
C SER A 90 -3.07 4.83 13.84
N THR A 91 -4.02 5.16 12.96
CA THR A 91 -4.07 4.61 11.60
C THR A 91 -3.40 5.57 10.63
N TRP A 92 -2.17 5.25 10.25
CA TRP A 92 -1.36 6.02 9.30
C TRP A 92 -1.97 5.90 7.91
N THR A 93 -2.46 7.02 7.40
CA THR A 93 -3.28 7.06 6.18
C THR A 93 -2.65 8.02 5.18
N GLY A 94 -2.46 7.58 3.95
CA GLY A 94 -1.98 8.47 2.87
C GLY A 94 -2.63 8.13 1.54
N PHE A 95 -2.11 8.72 0.47
CA PHE A 95 -2.57 8.49 -0.89
C PHE A 95 -1.52 7.71 -1.67
N ASN A 96 -1.76 6.43 -1.97
CA ASN A 96 -0.73 5.52 -2.51
C ASN A 96 0.49 5.31 -1.58
N SER A 97 0.32 5.61 -0.29
CA SER A 97 1.42 5.67 0.68
C SER A 97 2.00 4.31 1.02
N ILE A 98 1.20 3.24 1.03
CA ILE A 98 1.68 1.89 1.36
C ILE A 98 2.70 1.36 0.35
N ARG A 99 2.61 1.82 -0.91
CA ARG A 99 3.52 1.43 -1.99
C ARG A 99 4.69 2.39 -2.16
N PHE A 100 4.59 3.62 -1.64
CA PHE A 100 5.58 4.67 -1.86
C PHE A 100 6.10 5.25 -0.54
N ASP A 101 5.35 6.11 0.14
CA ASP A 101 5.79 6.84 1.33
C ASP A 101 6.27 5.93 2.46
N GLU A 102 5.61 4.80 2.67
CA GLU A 102 6.03 3.78 3.63
C GLU A 102 7.41 3.22 3.30
N GLU A 103 7.67 2.91 2.03
CA GLU A 103 8.96 2.35 1.61
C GLU A 103 10.05 3.44 1.67
N MET A 104 9.72 4.70 1.35
CA MET A 104 10.59 5.87 1.52
C MET A 104 10.95 6.10 3.00
N LEU A 105 9.97 6.11 3.90
CA LEU A 105 10.21 6.29 5.34
C LEU A 105 11.03 5.15 5.94
N ARG A 106 10.69 3.90 5.64
CA ARG A 106 11.46 2.73 6.09
C ARG A 106 12.91 2.83 5.65
N GLN A 107 13.15 3.23 4.39
CA GLN A 107 14.50 3.38 3.88
C GLN A 107 15.24 4.54 4.55
N ALA A 108 14.59 5.69 4.72
CA ALA A 108 15.17 6.82 5.42
C ALA A 108 15.54 6.44 6.86
N PHE A 109 14.67 5.72 7.57
CA PHE A 109 14.92 5.19 8.91
C PHE A 109 16.08 4.19 8.94
N TYR A 110 16.12 3.27 7.98
CA TYR A 110 17.20 2.28 7.85
C TYR A 110 18.56 2.96 7.62
N GLN A 111 18.65 3.88 6.67
CA GLN A 111 19.89 4.60 6.34
C GLN A 111 20.36 5.52 7.46
N ASN A 112 19.44 6.00 8.30
CA ASN A 112 19.73 6.87 9.44
C ASN A 112 19.71 6.12 10.79
N LEU A 113 19.79 4.78 10.78
CA LEU A 113 19.92 3.93 11.97
C LEU A 113 18.84 4.18 13.04
N GLN A 114 17.61 4.48 12.62
CA GLN A 114 16.50 4.64 13.55
C GLN A 114 16.13 3.27 14.13
N ALA A 115 15.75 3.26 15.42
CA ALA A 115 15.50 2.02 16.16
C ALA A 115 14.33 1.22 15.60
N ASP A 116 13.29 1.91 15.12
CA ASP A 116 12.11 1.29 14.55
C ASP A 116 11.91 1.70 13.07
N ILE A 117 12.41 0.85 12.17
CA ILE A 117 12.27 1.08 10.73
C ILE A 117 10.83 0.90 10.23
N PHE A 118 9.95 0.23 11.00
CA PHE A 118 8.54 0.00 10.64
C PHE A 118 7.58 0.70 11.61
N ALA A 119 7.96 1.89 12.11
CA ALA A 119 7.28 2.59 13.20
C ALA A 119 5.75 2.79 12.99
N THR A 120 5.31 3.02 11.75
CA THR A 120 3.88 3.17 11.39
C THR A 120 3.07 1.86 11.48
N GLN A 121 3.72 0.74 11.81
CA GLN A 121 3.12 -0.60 11.91
C GLN A 121 3.23 -1.23 13.31
N PHE A 122 4.07 -0.68 14.18
CA PHE A 122 4.26 -1.17 15.54
C PHE A 122 3.53 -0.27 16.55
N ASN A 123 3.64 -0.59 17.84
CA ASN A 123 3.02 0.17 18.94
C ASN A 123 1.50 0.36 18.80
N GLY A 124 0.82 -0.65 18.22
CA GLY A 124 -0.63 -0.61 17.99
C GLY A 124 -1.06 0.21 16.77
N ASN A 125 -0.13 0.77 16.01
CA ASN A 125 -0.43 1.45 14.76
C ASN A 125 -0.95 0.48 13.69
N THR A 126 -1.78 1.01 12.80
CA THR A 126 -2.18 0.34 11.55
C THR A 126 -2.02 1.30 10.38
N ARG A 127 -2.21 0.83 9.15
CA ARG A 127 -2.01 1.62 7.95
C ARG A 127 -3.17 1.49 6.98
N PHE A 128 -3.46 2.58 6.27
CA PHE A 128 -4.53 2.67 5.31
C PHE A 128 -4.14 3.51 4.09
N ASP A 129 -4.78 3.25 2.94
CA ASP A 129 -4.43 3.89 1.67
C ASP A 129 -5.69 4.35 0.93
N ILE A 130 -5.83 5.66 0.77
CA ILE A 130 -7.00 6.28 0.15
C ILE A 130 -7.11 5.96 -1.34
N LEU A 131 -6.00 5.74 -2.06
CA LEU A 131 -6.10 5.35 -3.48
C LEU A 131 -6.80 4.01 -3.64
N THR A 132 -6.49 3.06 -2.75
CA THR A 132 -7.15 1.75 -2.72
C THR A 132 -8.62 1.88 -2.30
N ALA A 133 -8.94 2.79 -1.37
CA ALA A 133 -10.32 3.12 -1.02
C ALA A 133 -11.11 3.76 -2.18
N LEU A 134 -10.48 4.61 -3.00
CA LEU A 134 -11.09 5.18 -4.20
C LEU A 134 -11.42 4.11 -5.23
N TYR A 135 -10.51 3.16 -5.46
CA TYR A 135 -10.78 2.02 -6.36
C TYR A 135 -11.96 1.18 -5.87
N ALA A 136 -12.01 0.86 -4.58
CA ALA A 136 -13.13 0.14 -3.98
C ALA A 136 -14.44 0.94 -4.09
N THR A 137 -14.40 2.24 -3.84
CA THR A 137 -15.55 3.15 -3.97
C THR A 137 -16.06 3.19 -5.40
N TRP A 138 -15.18 3.36 -6.39
CA TRP A 138 -15.57 3.34 -7.80
C TRP A 138 -16.19 2.00 -8.21
N HIS A 139 -15.67 0.88 -7.69
CA HIS A 139 -16.22 -0.43 -7.99
C HIS A 139 -17.60 -0.69 -7.36
N LYS A 140 -17.77 -0.35 -6.07
CA LYS A 140 -18.98 -0.68 -5.31
C LYS A 140 -20.07 0.38 -5.40
N GLN A 141 -19.68 1.64 -5.42
CA GLN A 141 -20.57 2.80 -5.34
C GLN A 141 -20.05 3.93 -6.24
N PRO A 142 -20.05 3.74 -7.58
CA PRO A 142 -19.49 4.70 -8.52
C PRO A 142 -20.13 6.09 -8.43
N ASP A 143 -21.40 6.21 -8.02
CA ASP A 143 -22.07 7.50 -7.92
C ASP A 143 -21.68 8.32 -6.67
N LEU A 144 -20.88 7.75 -5.75
CA LEU A 144 -20.51 8.39 -4.49
C LEU A 144 -19.63 9.63 -4.68
N LEU A 145 -18.72 9.58 -5.66
CA LEU A 145 -17.80 10.65 -6.01
C LEU A 145 -17.96 11.03 -7.48
N LYS A 146 -17.60 12.26 -7.81
CA LYS A 146 -17.45 12.71 -9.19
C LYS A 146 -16.07 12.32 -9.68
N TRP A 147 -16.01 11.54 -10.74
CA TRP A 147 -14.76 11.02 -11.28
C TRP A 147 -14.25 11.88 -12.44
N PRO A 148 -12.99 12.34 -12.40
CA PRO A 148 -12.40 13.02 -13.55
C PRO A 148 -12.14 12.01 -14.67
N VAL A 149 -12.31 12.45 -15.91
CA VAL A 149 -12.18 11.64 -17.12
C VAL A 149 -11.17 12.31 -18.04
N ASP A 150 -10.27 11.53 -18.65
CA ASP A 150 -9.32 12.05 -19.64
C ASP A 150 -9.95 12.20 -21.04
N GLU A 151 -9.17 12.74 -21.98
CA GLU A 151 -9.59 12.92 -23.38
C GLU A 151 -10.00 11.61 -24.08
N ALA A 152 -9.53 10.47 -23.59
CA ALA A 152 -9.86 9.14 -24.12
C ALA A 152 -11.07 8.49 -23.41
N GLY A 153 -11.79 9.23 -22.55
CA GLY A 153 -12.95 8.72 -21.83
C GLY A 153 -12.60 7.83 -20.63
N ARG A 154 -11.33 7.77 -20.22
CA ARG A 154 -10.89 6.92 -19.09
C ARG A 154 -10.93 7.68 -17.79
N VAL A 155 -11.48 7.04 -16.76
CA VAL A 155 -11.50 7.55 -15.39
C VAL A 155 -10.07 7.69 -14.85
N ARG A 156 -9.78 8.81 -14.20
CA ARG A 156 -8.50 9.09 -13.54
C ARG A 156 -8.67 9.09 -12.03
N PHE A 157 -7.67 8.54 -11.36
CA PHE A 157 -7.64 8.38 -9.90
C PHE A 157 -6.49 9.16 -9.27
N LYS A 158 -5.97 10.19 -9.95
CA LYS A 158 -4.91 11.03 -9.36
C LYS A 158 -5.54 12.03 -8.37
N LEU A 159 -4.85 12.28 -7.25
CA LEU A 159 -5.36 13.13 -6.18
C LEU A 159 -5.67 14.56 -6.65
N ASP A 160 -4.74 15.15 -7.41
CA ASP A 160 -4.82 16.46 -8.07
C ASP A 160 -6.00 16.62 -9.04
N MET A 161 -6.59 15.52 -9.51
CA MET A 161 -7.79 15.53 -10.34
C MET A 161 -9.06 15.20 -9.54
N VAL A 162 -9.00 14.21 -8.66
CA VAL A 162 -10.18 13.70 -7.95
C VAL A 162 -10.62 14.66 -6.84
N ALA A 163 -9.69 15.23 -6.07
CA ALA A 163 -10.04 16.10 -4.94
C ALA A 163 -10.73 17.40 -5.39
N PRO A 164 -10.25 18.14 -6.41
CA PRO A 164 -10.95 19.32 -6.91
C PRO A 164 -12.33 19.01 -7.49
N GLN A 165 -12.47 17.91 -8.23
CA GLN A 165 -13.75 17.47 -8.80
C GLN A 165 -14.81 17.18 -7.72
N ASN A 166 -14.36 16.91 -6.49
CA ASN A 166 -15.18 16.63 -5.32
C ASN A 166 -15.17 17.76 -4.27
N GLY A 167 -14.85 18.98 -4.69
CA GLY A 167 -15.06 20.20 -3.88
C GLY A 167 -13.85 20.70 -3.11
N PHE A 168 -12.66 20.11 -3.28
CA PHE A 168 -11.41 20.60 -2.69
C PHE A 168 -10.61 21.42 -3.72
N THR A 169 -11.06 22.65 -3.99
CA THR A 169 -10.57 23.47 -5.12
C THR A 169 -9.31 24.28 -4.83
N ALA A 170 -8.98 24.52 -3.55
CA ALA A 170 -7.78 25.24 -3.13
C ALA A 170 -6.56 24.30 -2.96
N HIS A 171 -6.51 23.23 -3.76
CA HIS A 171 -5.47 22.21 -3.68
C HIS A 171 -4.15 22.75 -4.21
N ASN A 172 -3.18 22.98 -3.31
CA ASN A 172 -1.80 23.18 -3.69
C ASN A 172 -1.15 21.81 -3.93
N ALA A 173 -1.41 21.23 -5.10
CA ALA A 173 -0.87 19.92 -5.47
C ALA A 173 0.66 19.95 -5.49
N HIS A 174 1.30 18.84 -5.11
CA HIS A 174 2.75 18.70 -5.03
C HIS A 174 3.40 19.62 -3.97
N ASP A 175 2.62 19.92 -2.93
CA ASP A 175 3.10 20.27 -1.60
C ASP A 175 2.48 19.26 -0.64
N ALA A 176 3.33 18.56 0.14
CA ALA A 176 2.89 17.48 1.01
C ALA A 176 1.72 17.87 1.92
N LEU A 177 1.67 19.12 2.43
CA LEU A 177 0.57 19.54 3.29
C LEU A 177 -0.75 19.68 2.51
N GLY A 178 -0.70 20.24 1.31
CA GLY A 178 -1.85 20.31 0.41
C GLY A 178 -2.39 18.92 0.04
N ASP A 179 -1.50 17.96 -0.21
CA ASP A 179 -1.86 16.57 -0.52
C ASP A 179 -2.44 15.82 0.70
N VAL A 180 -1.93 16.09 1.91
CA VAL A 180 -2.53 15.59 3.16
C VAL A 180 -3.96 16.12 3.36
N GLU A 181 -4.18 17.42 3.15
CA GLU A 181 -5.51 18.02 3.28
C GLU A 181 -6.50 17.48 2.25
N ALA A 182 -6.06 17.30 0.99
CA ALA A 182 -6.87 16.69 -0.07
C ALA A 182 -7.21 15.22 0.25
N THR A 183 -6.24 14.47 0.79
CA THR A 183 -6.42 13.07 1.21
C THR A 183 -7.45 12.96 2.35
N LEU A 184 -7.32 13.82 3.37
CA LEU A 184 -8.28 13.93 4.48
C LEU A 184 -9.68 14.29 3.99
N HIS A 185 -9.81 15.20 3.03
CA HIS A 185 -11.08 15.58 2.42
C HIS A 185 -11.77 14.38 1.74
N LEU A 186 -11.04 13.62 0.92
CA LEU A 186 -11.59 12.44 0.27
C LEU A 186 -11.98 11.35 1.28
N ALA A 187 -11.16 11.12 2.32
CA ALA A 187 -11.48 10.19 3.39
C ALA A 187 -12.80 10.53 4.08
N LYS A 188 -13.02 11.82 4.43
CA LYS A 188 -14.27 12.31 5.01
C LYS A 188 -15.47 12.03 4.11
N LEU A 189 -15.34 12.24 2.79
CA LEU A 189 -16.42 11.98 1.84
C LEU A 189 -16.79 10.50 1.77
N ILE A 190 -15.80 9.60 1.67
CA ILE A 190 -16.04 8.16 1.60
C ILE A 190 -16.65 7.67 2.91
N ALA A 191 -16.04 8.01 4.05
CA ALA A 191 -16.52 7.60 5.37
C ALA A 191 -17.95 8.10 5.67
N GLY A 192 -18.26 9.34 5.29
CA GLY A 192 -19.58 9.94 5.54
C GLY A 192 -20.68 9.44 4.60
N ARG A 193 -20.35 9.10 3.34
CA ARG A 193 -21.35 8.69 2.33
C ARG A 193 -21.50 7.17 2.20
N ALA A 194 -20.47 6.39 2.55
CA ALA A 194 -20.47 4.93 2.53
C ALA A 194 -19.83 4.34 3.80
N PRO A 195 -20.48 4.51 4.97
CA PRO A 195 -19.93 4.06 6.25
C PRO A 195 -19.67 2.54 6.31
N GLU A 196 -20.49 1.73 5.64
CA GLU A 196 -20.31 0.27 5.59
C GLU A 196 -19.08 -0.13 4.79
N LEU A 197 -18.90 0.44 3.59
CA LEU A 197 -17.70 0.22 2.77
C LEU A 197 -16.45 0.71 3.50
N TRP A 198 -16.52 1.87 4.15
CA TRP A 198 -15.42 2.39 4.96
C TRP A 198 -15.04 1.45 6.10
N ALA A 199 -16.03 0.94 6.85
CA ALA A 199 -15.80 -0.02 7.92
C ALA A 199 -15.17 -1.33 7.42
N GLU A 200 -15.63 -1.83 6.27
CA GLU A 200 -15.06 -3.02 5.62
C GLU A 200 -13.59 -2.81 5.24
N LEU A 201 -13.29 -1.67 4.61
CA LEU A 201 -11.92 -1.29 4.21
C LEU A 201 -11.00 -1.12 5.43
N LEU A 202 -11.47 -0.50 6.52
CA LEU A 202 -10.71 -0.42 7.77
C LEU A 202 -10.47 -1.80 8.40
N GLY A 203 -11.42 -2.73 8.23
CA GLY A 203 -11.25 -4.13 8.61
C GLY A 203 -10.02 -4.78 7.96
N ASN A 204 -9.65 -4.35 6.75
CA ASN A 204 -8.49 -4.85 6.02
C ASN A 204 -7.16 -4.25 6.45
N CYS A 205 -7.14 -3.22 7.31
CA CYS A 205 -5.90 -2.63 7.84
C CYS A 205 -5.16 -3.59 8.79
N THR A 206 -5.87 -4.56 9.37
CA THR A 206 -5.31 -5.55 10.29
C THR A 206 -5.02 -6.86 9.56
N LYS A 207 -3.75 -7.25 9.50
CA LYS A 207 -3.31 -8.50 8.85
C LYS A 207 -4.11 -9.72 9.32
N SER A 208 -4.29 -9.91 10.63
CA SER A 208 -5.00 -11.08 11.16
C SER A 208 -6.46 -11.13 10.71
N LYS A 209 -7.14 -9.98 10.62
CA LYS A 209 -8.52 -9.91 10.09
C LYS A 209 -8.56 -10.30 8.61
N VAL A 210 -7.61 -9.82 7.81
CA VAL A 210 -7.49 -10.21 6.39
C VAL A 210 -7.30 -11.72 6.26
N GLN A 211 -6.40 -12.30 7.06
CA GLN A 211 -6.16 -13.75 7.06
C GLN A 211 -7.43 -14.53 7.46
N THR A 212 -8.12 -14.14 8.53
CA THR A 212 -9.38 -14.77 8.95
C THR A 212 -10.44 -14.72 7.84
N ARG A 213 -10.57 -13.60 7.11
CA ARG A 213 -11.52 -13.48 5.99
C ARG A 213 -11.15 -14.41 4.84
N LEU A 214 -9.87 -14.42 4.44
CA LEU A 214 -9.38 -15.31 3.37
C LEU A 214 -9.56 -16.79 3.72
N GLU A 215 -9.29 -17.19 4.96
CA GLU A 215 -9.36 -18.58 5.42
C GLU A 215 -10.78 -19.14 5.52
N THR A 216 -11.81 -18.31 5.30
CA THR A 216 -13.19 -18.81 5.09
C THR A 216 -13.37 -19.52 3.75
N PHE A 217 -12.42 -19.34 2.81
CA PHE A 217 -12.49 -19.78 1.41
C PHE A 217 -13.71 -19.26 0.64
N GLN A 218 -14.47 -18.33 1.21
CA GLN A 218 -15.60 -17.72 0.51
C GLN A 218 -15.08 -16.85 -0.64
N PRO A 219 -15.81 -16.79 -1.76
CA PRO A 219 -15.49 -15.83 -2.82
C PRO A 219 -15.54 -14.39 -2.30
N MET A 220 -14.57 -13.60 -2.72
CA MET A 220 -14.43 -12.18 -2.40
C MET A 220 -14.05 -11.40 -3.67
N ALA A 221 -14.20 -10.09 -3.65
CA ALA A 221 -13.67 -9.20 -4.68
C ALA A 221 -12.35 -8.60 -4.18
N LEU A 222 -11.26 -8.87 -4.88
CA LEU A 222 -10.00 -8.17 -4.71
C LEU A 222 -9.97 -6.98 -5.67
N VAL A 223 -9.81 -5.77 -5.13
CA VAL A 223 -9.70 -4.54 -5.91
C VAL A 223 -8.28 -3.98 -5.81
N GLU A 224 -7.61 -3.84 -6.95
CA GLU A 224 -6.23 -3.36 -7.03
C GLU A 224 -6.04 -2.32 -8.14
N GLY A 225 -4.99 -1.51 -8.03
CA GLY A 225 -4.55 -0.66 -9.15
C GLY A 225 -3.95 -1.48 -10.29
N SER A 226 -4.34 -1.19 -11.53
CA SER A 226 -3.75 -1.77 -12.72
C SER A 226 -2.66 -0.88 -13.33
N ARG A 227 -1.87 -1.44 -14.27
CA ARG A 227 -0.84 -0.69 -15.00
C ARG A 227 -1.40 0.45 -15.86
N SER A 228 -2.68 0.42 -16.22
CA SER A 228 -3.33 1.48 -16.99
C SER A 228 -3.81 2.65 -16.11
N GLY A 229 -3.64 2.55 -14.79
CA GLY A 229 -3.99 3.60 -13.82
C GLY A 229 -5.45 3.61 -13.37
N GLY A 230 -6.20 2.53 -13.67
CA GLY A 230 -7.55 2.29 -13.15
C GLY A 230 -7.63 1.02 -12.31
N PRO A 231 -8.76 0.77 -11.63
CA PRO A 231 -8.95 -0.42 -10.82
C PRO A 231 -9.06 -1.68 -11.69
N ARG A 232 -8.47 -2.76 -11.19
CA ARG A 232 -8.74 -4.14 -11.62
C ARG A 232 -9.48 -4.82 -10.47
N VAL A 233 -10.60 -5.44 -10.82
CA VAL A 233 -11.40 -6.24 -9.88
C VAL A 233 -11.21 -7.71 -10.23
N THR A 234 -11.07 -8.55 -9.22
CA THR A 234 -10.98 -10.00 -9.39
C THR A 234 -11.91 -10.66 -8.39
N HIS A 235 -12.86 -11.43 -8.88
CA HIS A 235 -13.68 -12.29 -8.04
C HIS A 235 -12.93 -13.60 -7.83
N GLY A 236 -12.55 -13.86 -6.59
CA GLY A 236 -11.66 -14.95 -6.30
C GLY A 236 -11.80 -15.50 -4.89
N CYS A 237 -11.09 -16.58 -4.61
CA CYS A 237 -11.01 -17.12 -3.26
C CYS A 237 -9.57 -17.44 -2.87
N PHE A 238 -9.35 -17.60 -1.57
CA PHE A 238 -8.06 -17.97 -1.02
C PHE A 238 -7.60 -19.36 -1.51
N CYS A 239 -6.32 -19.47 -1.88
CA CYS A 239 -5.72 -20.68 -2.43
C CYS A 239 -4.39 -21.04 -1.75
N GLY A 240 -4.21 -20.67 -0.47
CA GLY A 240 -3.01 -20.97 0.31
C GLY A 240 -2.04 -19.79 0.42
N TYR A 241 -1.11 -19.85 1.37
CA TYR A 241 -0.05 -18.85 1.54
C TYR A 241 1.25 -19.30 0.88
N SER A 242 2.12 -18.35 0.53
CA SER A 242 3.46 -18.62 0.01
C SER A 242 4.30 -19.37 1.05
N LYS A 243 4.98 -20.45 0.62
CA LYS A 243 5.87 -21.20 1.51
C LYS A 243 6.99 -20.31 2.02
N GLY A 244 7.10 -20.18 3.35
CA GLY A 244 8.10 -19.32 4.00
C GLY A 244 7.69 -17.84 4.12
N ASN A 245 6.55 -17.42 3.56
CA ASN A 245 6.04 -16.05 3.70
C ASN A 245 4.52 -16.00 3.85
N GLN A 246 4.05 -15.99 5.10
CA GLN A 246 2.63 -15.88 5.44
C GLN A 246 2.01 -14.49 5.16
N ASN A 247 2.81 -13.52 4.68
CA ASN A 247 2.27 -12.23 4.24
C ASN A 247 1.77 -12.27 2.78
N GLU A 248 2.04 -13.35 2.04
CA GLU A 248 1.65 -13.50 0.65
C GLU A 248 0.62 -14.63 0.52
N ALA A 249 -0.61 -14.27 0.20
CA ALA A 249 -1.68 -15.22 -0.09
C ALA A 249 -1.82 -15.41 -1.61
N ALA A 250 -2.07 -16.64 -2.04
CA ALA A 250 -2.58 -16.94 -3.37
C ALA A 250 -4.09 -16.67 -3.40
N PHE A 251 -4.54 -15.93 -4.41
CA PHE A 251 -5.95 -15.59 -4.63
C PHE A 251 -6.34 -16.05 -6.03
N PHE A 252 -7.14 -17.10 -6.11
CA PHE A 252 -7.54 -17.75 -7.36
C PHE A 252 -8.67 -16.96 -8.00
N ASP A 253 -8.50 -16.51 -9.24
CA ASP A 253 -9.52 -15.85 -10.04
C ASP A 253 -10.54 -16.88 -10.51
N LEU A 254 -11.75 -16.82 -9.95
CA LEU A 254 -12.81 -17.80 -10.18
C LEU A 254 -13.41 -17.71 -11.59
N ASP A 255 -13.12 -16.65 -12.33
CA ASP A 255 -13.58 -16.45 -13.71
C ASP A 255 -12.49 -16.84 -14.73
N ALA A 256 -11.22 -16.85 -14.33
CA ALA A 256 -10.08 -17.07 -15.22
C ALA A 256 -9.88 -18.54 -15.65
N ALA A 257 -10.10 -19.51 -14.77
CA ALA A 257 -9.86 -20.93 -15.04
C ALA A 257 -10.74 -21.86 -14.19
N ASP A 258 -10.91 -23.11 -14.63
CA ASP A 258 -11.48 -24.16 -13.78
C ASP A 258 -10.39 -24.71 -12.83
N PRO A 259 -10.58 -24.67 -11.50
CA PRO A 259 -9.59 -25.18 -10.56
C PRO A 259 -9.29 -26.67 -10.76
N THR A 260 -10.24 -27.46 -11.27
CA THR A 260 -10.05 -28.90 -11.53
C THR A 260 -8.94 -29.14 -12.56
N GLU A 261 -8.81 -28.27 -13.56
CA GLU A 261 -7.75 -28.35 -14.55
C GLU A 261 -6.38 -28.13 -13.91
N LEU A 262 -6.26 -27.14 -13.03
CA LEU A 262 -5.00 -26.83 -12.33
C LEU A 262 -4.67 -27.83 -11.20
N ILE A 263 -5.67 -28.47 -10.60
CA ILE A 263 -5.49 -29.55 -9.63
C ILE A 263 -4.77 -30.73 -10.29
N CYS A 264 -5.16 -31.09 -11.51
CA CYS A 264 -4.58 -32.20 -12.27
C CYS A 264 -3.36 -31.81 -13.12
N ALA A 265 -3.12 -30.52 -13.33
CA ALA A 265 -1.99 -30.03 -14.12
C ALA A 265 -0.63 -30.30 -13.45
N ASP A 266 0.44 -30.27 -14.25
CA ASP A 266 1.81 -30.32 -13.76
C ASP A 266 2.25 -29.01 -13.07
N ASP A 267 3.40 -29.05 -12.39
CA ASP A 267 3.91 -27.90 -11.63
C ASP A 267 4.31 -26.72 -12.52
N ASN A 268 4.70 -26.96 -13.77
CA ASN A 268 5.03 -25.90 -14.73
C ASN A 268 3.79 -25.11 -15.13
N THR A 269 2.68 -25.81 -15.39
CA THR A 269 1.39 -25.21 -15.70
C THR A 269 0.85 -24.43 -14.51
N LEU A 270 0.97 -24.98 -13.30
CA LEU A 270 0.59 -24.28 -12.07
C LEU A 270 1.44 -23.01 -11.84
N LEU A 271 2.76 -23.07 -12.09
CA LEU A 271 3.64 -21.92 -12.00
C LEU A 271 3.29 -20.85 -13.05
N ALA A 272 2.94 -21.27 -14.28
CA ALA A 272 2.49 -20.37 -15.34
C ALA A 272 1.20 -19.64 -14.94
N ALA A 273 0.26 -20.30 -14.26
CA ALA A 273 -0.97 -19.70 -13.74
C ALA A 273 -0.72 -18.54 -12.75
N ILE A 274 0.45 -18.52 -12.09
CA ILE A 274 0.87 -17.49 -11.11
C ILE A 274 1.73 -16.39 -11.77
N THR A 275 2.56 -16.76 -12.74
CA THR A 275 3.60 -15.88 -13.30
C THR A 275 3.19 -15.21 -14.61
N THR A 276 2.42 -15.89 -15.46
CA THR A 276 2.07 -15.44 -16.81
C THR A 276 0.77 -14.63 -16.82
N SER A 277 0.75 -13.53 -17.57
CA SER A 277 -0.47 -12.69 -17.71
C SER A 277 -1.33 -13.17 -18.89
N PRO A 278 -2.67 -13.24 -18.75
CA PRO A 278 -3.45 -12.98 -17.54
C PRO A 278 -3.25 -14.07 -16.48
N LYS A 279 -3.05 -13.66 -15.23
CA LYS A 279 -2.80 -14.58 -14.11
C LYS A 279 -4.11 -15.16 -13.61
N ALA A 280 -4.23 -16.49 -13.59
CA ALA A 280 -5.33 -17.19 -12.94
C ALA A 280 -5.19 -17.20 -11.40
N ILE A 281 -3.97 -17.09 -10.89
CA ILE A 281 -3.70 -16.99 -9.45
C ILE A 281 -2.89 -15.73 -9.16
N GLN A 282 -3.46 -14.85 -8.36
CA GLN A 282 -2.86 -13.58 -7.96
C GLN A 282 -2.20 -13.67 -6.59
N THR A 283 -1.26 -12.76 -6.33
CA THR A 283 -0.62 -12.64 -5.02
C THR A 283 -1.21 -11.47 -4.27
N VAL A 284 -1.78 -11.73 -3.09
CA VAL A 284 -2.32 -10.72 -2.19
C VAL A 284 -1.35 -10.54 -1.02
N ALA A 285 -0.83 -9.33 -0.85
CA ALA A 285 -0.02 -8.98 0.31
C ALA A 285 -0.94 -8.64 1.50
N VAL A 286 -1.14 -9.58 2.43
CA VAL A 286 -2.11 -9.43 3.53
C VAL A 286 -1.72 -8.37 4.56
N ASN A 287 -0.47 -7.93 4.55
CA ASN A 287 0.06 -6.87 5.41
C ASN A 287 0.07 -5.48 4.73
N LYS A 288 -0.44 -5.34 3.51
CA LYS A 288 -0.50 -4.09 2.73
C LYS A 288 -1.93 -3.57 2.55
N ALA A 289 -2.80 -3.79 3.55
CA ALA A 289 -4.20 -3.35 3.58
C ALA A 289 -4.96 -3.59 2.26
N PRO A 290 -5.02 -4.84 1.75
CA PRO A 290 -5.65 -5.12 0.46
C PRO A 290 -7.14 -4.78 0.50
N ALA A 291 -7.71 -4.19 -0.56
CA ALA A 291 -9.15 -4.01 -0.68
C ALA A 291 -9.83 -5.33 -1.06
N LEU A 292 -9.97 -6.20 -0.06
CA LEU A 292 -10.81 -7.39 -0.11
C LEU A 292 -12.22 -7.01 0.33
N LEU A 293 -13.18 -7.22 -0.56
CA LEU A 293 -14.58 -6.84 -0.38
C LEU A 293 -15.48 -8.07 -0.47
N GLU A 294 -16.55 -8.06 0.31
CA GLU A 294 -17.63 -9.06 0.22
C GLU A 294 -18.37 -8.94 -1.12
N VAL A 295 -18.91 -10.05 -1.60
CA VAL A 295 -19.61 -10.12 -2.89
C VAL A 295 -20.97 -10.76 -2.64
N SER A 296 -22.04 -10.06 -3.05
CA SER A 296 -23.42 -10.56 -2.95
C SER A 296 -23.84 -11.37 -4.17
N ASP A 297 -23.34 -11.02 -5.36
CA ASP A 297 -23.87 -11.51 -6.65
C ASP A 297 -22.95 -12.59 -7.25
N LEU A 298 -22.77 -13.70 -6.52
CA LEU A 298 -21.93 -14.81 -6.96
C LEU A 298 -22.72 -15.81 -7.80
N SER A 299 -22.15 -16.24 -8.93
CA SER A 299 -22.74 -17.30 -9.75
C SER A 299 -22.60 -18.66 -9.07
N PRO A 300 -23.52 -19.63 -9.33
CA PRO A 300 -23.37 -21.01 -8.85
C PRO A 300 -22.03 -21.64 -9.25
N LEU A 301 -21.51 -21.28 -10.43
CA LEU A 301 -20.22 -21.77 -10.91
C LEU A 301 -19.05 -21.24 -10.05
N GLN A 302 -19.04 -19.95 -9.73
CA GLN A 302 -18.00 -19.37 -8.86
C GLN A 302 -18.03 -20.00 -7.46
N MET A 303 -19.22 -20.22 -6.90
CA MET A 303 -19.36 -20.91 -5.61
C MET A 303 -18.84 -22.35 -5.66
N GLN A 304 -19.19 -23.11 -6.70
CA GLN A 304 -18.69 -24.46 -6.91
C GLN A 304 -17.16 -24.50 -7.02
N ARG A 305 -16.57 -23.59 -7.80
CA ARG A 305 -15.11 -23.50 -7.99
C ARG A 305 -14.39 -23.20 -6.66
N ALA A 306 -14.92 -22.26 -5.87
CA ALA A 306 -14.36 -21.97 -4.55
C ALA A 306 -14.48 -23.17 -3.59
N GLU A 307 -15.59 -23.90 -3.62
CA GLU A 307 -15.79 -25.11 -2.82
C GLU A 307 -14.80 -26.22 -3.18
N VAL A 308 -14.50 -26.41 -4.46
CA VAL A 308 -13.46 -27.34 -4.93
C VAL A 308 -12.11 -26.94 -4.35
N ILE A 309 -11.71 -25.67 -4.46
CA ILE A 309 -10.44 -25.19 -3.91
C ILE A 309 -10.38 -25.39 -2.39
N ALA A 310 -11.46 -25.13 -1.67
CA ALA A 310 -11.57 -25.33 -0.22
C ALA A 310 -11.43 -26.80 0.20
N LYS A 311 -12.00 -27.73 -0.58
CA LYS A 311 -11.98 -29.17 -0.28
C LYS A 311 -10.70 -29.89 -0.74
N THR A 312 -9.81 -29.23 -1.49
CA THR A 312 -8.57 -29.85 -2.00
C THR A 312 -7.31 -29.29 -1.33
N PRO A 313 -6.94 -29.74 -0.12
CA PRO A 313 -5.76 -29.26 0.60
C PRO A 313 -4.44 -29.50 -0.14
N GLU A 314 -4.30 -30.62 -0.84
CA GLU A 314 -3.08 -30.95 -1.58
C GLU A 314 -2.79 -29.93 -2.69
N PHE A 315 -3.84 -29.46 -3.38
CA PHE A 315 -3.71 -28.40 -4.38
C PHE A 315 -3.18 -27.09 -3.76
N ARG A 316 -3.69 -26.71 -2.59
CA ARG A 316 -3.22 -25.50 -1.88
C ARG A 316 -1.76 -25.63 -1.43
N VAL A 317 -1.30 -26.83 -1.07
CA VAL A 317 0.13 -27.08 -0.80
C VAL A 317 0.97 -26.89 -2.05
N ARG A 318 0.52 -27.41 -3.21
CA ARG A 318 1.21 -27.20 -4.50
C ARG A 318 1.27 -25.71 -4.87
N VAL A 319 0.16 -24.98 -4.71
CA VAL A 319 0.09 -23.53 -4.95
C VAL A 319 1.04 -22.77 -4.01
N SER A 320 1.10 -23.15 -2.73
CA SER A 320 2.02 -22.57 -1.74
C SER A 320 3.48 -22.68 -2.16
N HIS A 321 3.88 -23.84 -2.68
CA HIS A 321 5.21 -24.08 -3.20
C HIS A 321 5.48 -23.32 -4.50
N ALA A 322 4.54 -23.35 -5.45
CA ALA A 322 4.67 -22.63 -6.72
C ALA A 322 4.76 -21.11 -6.51
N LEU A 323 3.99 -20.57 -5.58
CA LEU A 323 4.02 -19.16 -5.21
C LEU A 323 5.39 -18.76 -4.63
N ALA A 324 6.02 -19.61 -3.82
CA ALA A 324 7.36 -19.36 -3.29
C ALA A 324 8.46 -19.47 -4.37
N ALA A 325 8.27 -20.33 -5.37
CA ALA A 325 9.22 -20.54 -6.47
C ALA A 325 9.11 -19.50 -7.60
N ARG A 326 8.09 -18.62 -7.58
CA ARG A 326 7.76 -17.70 -8.70
C ARG A 326 8.88 -16.72 -9.09
N PHE A 327 9.79 -16.44 -8.17
CA PHE A 327 10.96 -15.61 -8.42
C PHE A 327 12.21 -16.43 -8.10
N PRO A 328 12.78 -17.14 -9.09
CA PRO A 328 14.00 -17.89 -8.87
C PRO A 328 15.10 -16.93 -8.43
N LYS A 329 15.79 -17.27 -7.34
CA LYS A 329 17.02 -16.59 -6.97
C LYS A 329 18.05 -16.95 -8.04
N ASP A 330 18.51 -15.96 -8.79
CA ASP A 330 19.64 -16.14 -9.69
C ASP A 330 20.92 -16.28 -8.83
N PRO A 331 21.57 -17.46 -8.83
CA PRO A 331 22.76 -17.69 -8.01
C PRO A 331 23.97 -16.85 -8.45
N ASP A 332 23.96 -16.33 -9.69
CA ASP A 332 25.03 -15.50 -10.24
C ASP A 332 24.80 -14.00 -10.02
N THR A 333 23.68 -13.61 -9.40
CA THR A 333 23.43 -12.20 -9.06
C THR A 333 24.39 -11.75 -7.96
N SER A 334 25.22 -10.76 -8.27
CA SER A 334 26.07 -10.08 -7.28
C SER A 334 25.24 -9.58 -6.10
N ALA A 335 25.78 -9.67 -4.88
CA ALA A 335 25.11 -9.17 -3.69
C ALA A 335 24.63 -7.71 -3.93
N PRO A 336 23.35 -7.41 -3.64
CA PRO A 336 22.83 -6.07 -3.89
C PRO A 336 23.57 -5.03 -3.05
N GLN A 337 23.59 -3.78 -3.52
CA GLN A 337 24.13 -2.63 -2.78
C GLN A 337 23.44 -2.50 -1.42
N VAL A 338 24.14 -1.96 -0.41
CA VAL A 338 23.65 -1.91 0.99
C VAL A 338 22.27 -1.27 1.12
N GLU A 339 21.99 -0.25 0.31
CA GLU A 339 20.71 0.45 0.26
C GLU A 339 19.55 -0.46 -0.16
N LYS A 340 19.80 -1.57 -0.85
CA LYS A 340 18.80 -2.55 -1.28
C LYS A 340 18.68 -3.75 -0.33
N ARG A 341 19.39 -3.72 0.81
CA ARG A 341 19.48 -4.84 1.77
C ARG A 341 18.60 -4.67 3.00
N ILE A 342 17.73 -3.66 3.05
CA ILE A 342 16.81 -3.41 4.18
C ILE A 342 15.94 -4.62 4.56
N PHE A 343 15.63 -5.50 3.61
CA PHE A 343 14.84 -6.72 3.84
C PHE A 343 15.69 -7.99 3.99
N GLU A 344 17.02 -7.89 3.98
CA GLU A 344 17.94 -9.00 4.21
C GLU A 344 18.16 -9.22 5.72
N GLY A 345 17.19 -9.86 6.37
CA GLY A 345 17.25 -10.21 7.78
C GLY A 345 16.71 -9.13 8.72
N ALA A 346 16.37 -9.52 9.94
CA ALA A 346 16.02 -8.56 10.99
C ALA A 346 17.31 -7.97 11.57
N LEU A 347 17.36 -6.65 11.77
CA LEU A 347 18.38 -6.04 12.61
C LEU A 347 18.28 -6.73 13.98
N LEU A 348 19.32 -7.47 14.36
CA LEU A 348 19.39 -8.15 15.65
C LEU A 348 19.16 -7.10 16.73
N HIS A 349 18.12 -7.25 17.55
CA HIS A 349 18.06 -6.55 18.82
C HIS A 349 19.30 -6.96 19.60
N GLY A 350 20.31 -6.09 19.63
CA GLY A 350 21.46 -6.24 20.50
C GLY A 350 20.99 -6.39 21.95
N PRO A 351 21.77 -7.05 22.82
CA PRO A 351 21.37 -7.25 24.20
C PRO A 351 21.10 -5.88 24.82
N THR A 352 19.92 -5.74 25.43
CA THR A 352 19.56 -4.62 26.29
C THR A 352 20.70 -4.46 27.31
N MET A 353 21.51 -3.42 27.17
CA MET A 353 22.49 -3.09 28.21
C MET A 353 21.68 -2.59 29.41
N VAL A 354 21.59 -3.45 30.43
CA VAL A 354 21.03 -3.18 31.76
C VAL A 354 21.91 -2.18 32.49
#